data_AF-A0A351HLH1-F1
#
_entry.id   AF-A0A351HLH1-F1
#
_cell.length_a   1.000
_cell.length_b   1.000
_cell.length_c   1.000
_cell.angle_alpha   90.00
_cell.angle_beta   90.00
_cell.angle_gamma   90.00
#
_symmetry.space_group_name_H-M   'P 1'
#
loop_
_entity.id
_entity.type
_entity.pdbx_description
1 polymer ?
#
loop_
_entity_poly.entity_id
_entity_poly.type
_entity_poly.pdbx_seq_one_letter_code
_entity_poly.pdbx_strand_id
1 'polypeptide(L)'
;MTIAKTIKKLFGLLAIVSCTMCEDKDSGQIPTVITGSVNDIYSTSAKAGGKVTFDGGSAITDRGIFWGDRTSPDSSGTQVSLGTGVGTFETTLTGLISGTKYYVKAYAINNLGMALGTETFFTTQINMPVVETSAVSELTPTSAKVGGTITDDGGHEITARGIYWGTQANPRLNGTSIELGTGTGDFSVTLEELSRGVTYYVVAFATNVKGTSLGSEISFSTEAVVPEVYTSTVLNIATHSATIGGNVATNGGSEVTECGVYWGTSANSETFGTKWTMGTGTGYFSDSLGGLTPGVTYYVKAFATNTIGTAYGNETSFITLGEAPMVLNLGAMDITPSGATLRASVTSNKLLTTVTFEYGLTDSYGNTLLATENPNTEQEDTILATLTGLSVEVTYHFRVKAENELGVVYSTDTTFTTVLTGITGSISDAEGNNYGTIGIGHQIWMTSNLKTVLFNDGDSIPSITADSLWSGMNSAGYCWYLNDEGYKNTYGALYNWYTVNTQKICPTDWHVPTEADWTELVDYLGGGSKAGGLLKESGTSHWKTPNEGATNEYGFTALPGGKRLDSGEFDFMQVEGNFWSSESFSTQNAFYLYLLYNYPNSLQNYANKKSGFSVRCVRD
;
A
#
# COMPACT_ATOMS: atom_id res chain seq x y z
N MET A 1 -2.34 -85.18 -71.41
CA MET A 1 -2.34 -86.65 -71.57
C MET A 1 -3.21 -87.22 -70.46
N THR A 2 -4.50 -87.44 -70.73
CA THR A 2 -5.11 -88.78 -71.00
C THR A 2 -4.85 -89.75 -69.83
N ILE A 3 -5.81 -90.42 -69.17
CA ILE A 3 -7.19 -90.86 -69.47
C ILE A 3 -7.73 -91.41 -68.13
N ALA A 4 -8.93 -91.03 -67.67
CA ALA A 4 -10.18 -91.80 -67.76
C ALA A 4 -10.19 -93.10 -66.90
N LYS A 5 -11.03 -93.20 -65.84
CA LYS A 5 -12.49 -93.42 -65.80
C LYS A 5 -12.89 -94.91 -65.75
N THR A 6 -13.72 -95.20 -64.74
CA THR A 6 -14.95 -96.03 -64.83
C THR A 6 -14.75 -97.57 -64.70
N ILE A 7 -15.18 -98.24 -63.63
CA ILE A 7 -16.56 -98.53 -63.13
C ILE A 7 -17.27 -99.67 -63.91
N LYS A 8 -17.95 -100.53 -63.13
CA LYS A 8 -19.12 -101.40 -63.43
C LYS A 8 -18.84 -102.84 -63.91
N LYS A 9 -19.20 -103.85 -63.10
CA LYS A 9 -20.55 -104.54 -63.01
C LYS A 9 -20.67 -105.58 -64.15
N LEU A 10 -21.23 -106.79 -64.05
CA LEU A 10 -22.14 -107.47 -63.11
C LEU A 10 -22.44 -108.86 -63.74
N PHE A 11 -23.02 -109.77 -62.95
CA PHE A 11 -23.69 -111.04 -63.34
C PHE A 11 -22.78 -112.21 -63.77
N GLY A 12 -22.97 -113.45 -63.31
CA GLY A 12 -24.01 -114.02 -62.45
C GLY A 12 -24.12 -115.53 -62.69
N LEU A 13 -24.61 -116.25 -61.67
CA LEU A 13 -25.14 -117.63 -61.69
C LEU A 13 -24.09 -118.75 -61.93
N LEU A 14 -23.98 -119.86 -61.18
CA LEU A 14 -24.99 -120.74 -60.58
C LEU A 14 -24.29 -121.95 -59.90
N ALA A 15 -24.96 -122.58 -58.93
CA ALA A 15 -24.79 -123.95 -58.37
C ALA A 15 -23.49 -124.27 -57.61
N ILE A 16 -23.49 -124.26 -56.26
CA ILE A 16 -23.95 -125.32 -55.31
C ILE A 16 -23.36 -126.70 -55.63
N VAL A 17 -22.42 -127.19 -54.80
CA VAL A 17 -22.52 -128.46 -54.03
C VAL A 17 -21.58 -128.39 -52.81
N SER A 18 -22.19 -128.53 -51.63
CA SER A 18 -21.68 -128.77 -50.26
C SER A 18 -20.75 -130.00 -50.16
N CYS A 19 -19.89 -130.26 -49.18
CA CYS A 19 -19.88 -130.09 -47.72
C CYS A 19 -18.45 -130.53 -47.30
N THR A 20 -17.79 -130.07 -46.24
CA THR A 20 -18.11 -130.28 -44.81
C THR A 20 -17.20 -129.41 -43.95
N MET A 21 -17.75 -128.90 -42.84
CA MET A 21 -17.11 -128.07 -41.83
C MET A 21 -16.07 -128.84 -40.98
N CYS A 22 -15.04 -128.13 -40.54
CA CYS A 22 -14.19 -128.47 -39.38
C CYS A 22 -14.21 -127.24 -38.46
N GLU A 23 -14.49 -127.44 -37.17
CA GLU A 23 -14.56 -126.39 -36.14
C GLU A 23 -13.18 -125.78 -35.85
N ASP A 24 -13.16 -124.45 -35.74
CA ASP A 24 -12.02 -123.59 -35.41
C ASP A 24 -11.50 -123.82 -33.99
N LYS A 25 -10.16 -123.87 -33.83
CA LYS A 25 -9.48 -123.59 -32.56
C LYS A 25 -9.14 -122.11 -32.50
N ASP A 26 -9.87 -121.38 -31.67
CA ASP A 26 -9.73 -119.95 -31.40
C ASP A 26 -8.33 -119.64 -30.82
N SER A 27 -7.46 -119.00 -31.61
CA SER A 27 -6.18 -118.47 -31.11
C SER A 27 -6.41 -117.08 -30.55
N GLY A 28 -6.38 -116.91 -29.23
CA GLY A 28 -6.55 -115.59 -28.61
C GLY A 28 -5.57 -114.55 -29.16
N GLN A 29 -6.03 -113.30 -29.31
CA GLN A 29 -5.26 -112.16 -29.83
C GLN A 29 -5.31 -110.98 -28.85
N ILE A 30 -4.41 -110.00 -29.02
CA ILE A 30 -4.57 -108.71 -28.34
C ILE A 30 -5.88 -108.04 -28.80
N PRO A 31 -6.50 -107.16 -27.99
CA PRO A 31 -7.80 -106.60 -28.33
C PRO A 31 -7.73 -105.64 -29.52
N THR A 32 -8.87 -105.27 -30.09
CA THR A 32 -8.96 -104.23 -31.14
C THR A 32 -9.70 -103.02 -30.58
N VAL A 33 -9.01 -101.88 -30.52
CA VAL A 33 -9.54 -100.61 -30.01
C VAL A 33 -9.40 -99.52 -31.06
N ILE A 34 -10.41 -98.66 -31.16
CA ILE A 34 -10.43 -97.48 -32.03
C ILE A 34 -10.46 -96.25 -31.15
N THR A 35 -9.59 -95.28 -31.44
CA THR A 35 -9.66 -93.94 -30.82
C THR A 35 -10.83 -93.17 -31.43
N GLY A 36 -11.74 -92.68 -30.58
CA GLY A 36 -12.89 -91.89 -31.01
C GLY A 36 -12.50 -90.48 -31.46
N SER A 37 -13.41 -89.80 -32.15
CA SER A 37 -13.29 -88.36 -32.37
C SER A 37 -13.35 -87.61 -31.04
N VAL A 38 -12.53 -86.56 -30.90
CA VAL A 38 -12.62 -85.64 -29.76
C VAL A 38 -13.75 -84.64 -30.02
N ASN A 39 -14.66 -84.48 -29.07
CA ASN A 39 -15.81 -83.57 -29.14
C ASN A 39 -15.86 -82.69 -27.89
N ASP A 40 -16.82 -81.77 -27.82
CA ASP A 40 -16.99 -80.85 -26.67
C ASP A 40 -15.67 -80.15 -26.29
N ILE A 41 -14.94 -79.67 -27.30
CA ILE A 41 -13.65 -79.01 -27.12
C ILE A 41 -13.90 -77.57 -26.66
N TYR A 42 -13.60 -77.29 -25.40
CA TYR A 42 -13.60 -75.97 -24.79
C TYR A 42 -12.15 -75.47 -24.61
N SER A 43 -11.97 -74.30 -23.99
CA SER A 43 -10.65 -73.71 -23.79
C SER A 43 -9.76 -74.50 -22.82
N THR A 44 -10.33 -75.19 -21.84
CA THR A 44 -9.57 -75.93 -20.81
C THR A 44 -10.02 -77.38 -20.63
N SER A 45 -10.91 -77.86 -21.50
CA SER A 45 -11.42 -79.23 -21.46
C SER A 45 -11.81 -79.74 -22.84
N ALA A 46 -11.83 -81.06 -23.00
CA ALA A 46 -12.34 -81.72 -24.19
C ALA A 46 -12.79 -83.14 -23.83
N LYS A 47 -13.80 -83.68 -24.53
CA LYS A 47 -14.19 -85.07 -24.34
C LYS A 47 -13.51 -85.98 -25.34
N ALA A 48 -12.86 -87.01 -24.81
CA ALA A 48 -12.11 -87.97 -25.59
C ALA A 48 -12.37 -89.40 -25.11
N GLY A 49 -12.24 -90.35 -26.01
CA GLY A 49 -12.61 -91.73 -25.73
C GLY A 49 -12.22 -92.68 -26.84
N GLY A 50 -12.78 -93.88 -26.77
CA GLY A 50 -12.55 -94.92 -27.74
C GLY A 50 -13.62 -95.99 -27.69
N LYS A 51 -13.47 -96.97 -28.57
CA LYS A 51 -14.33 -98.14 -28.61
C LYS A 51 -13.49 -99.39 -28.73
N VAL A 52 -13.62 -100.29 -27.75
CA VAL A 52 -13.12 -101.66 -27.91
C VAL A 52 -14.13 -102.41 -28.77
N THR A 53 -13.69 -102.84 -29.95
CA THR A 53 -14.55 -103.48 -30.97
C THR A 53 -14.45 -104.99 -30.96
N PHE A 54 -13.33 -105.53 -30.47
CA PHE A 54 -13.09 -106.96 -30.27
C PHE A 54 -12.16 -107.15 -29.07
N ASP A 55 -12.46 -108.09 -28.19
CA ASP A 55 -11.67 -108.39 -26.99
C ASP A 55 -10.53 -109.37 -27.24
N GLY A 56 -10.42 -109.91 -28.47
CA GLY A 56 -9.39 -110.88 -28.82
C GLY A 56 -9.66 -112.27 -28.26
N GLY A 57 -10.90 -112.55 -27.80
CA GLY A 57 -11.28 -113.82 -27.18
C GLY A 57 -10.90 -113.93 -25.69
N SER A 58 -10.49 -112.83 -25.05
CA SER A 58 -10.19 -112.78 -23.61
C SER A 58 -10.64 -111.46 -22.99
N ALA A 59 -11.12 -111.50 -21.74
CA ALA A 59 -11.70 -110.33 -21.08
C ALA A 59 -10.73 -109.13 -21.04
N ILE A 60 -11.24 -107.95 -21.37
CA ILE A 60 -10.51 -106.69 -21.24
C ILE A 60 -10.31 -106.36 -19.77
N THR A 61 -9.06 -106.32 -19.32
CA THR A 61 -8.67 -106.05 -17.94
C THR A 61 -8.49 -104.56 -17.64
N ASP A 62 -8.27 -103.74 -18.67
CA ASP A 62 -8.28 -102.28 -18.58
C ASP A 62 -8.46 -101.65 -19.97
N ARG A 63 -9.13 -100.51 -20.06
CA ARG A 63 -9.28 -99.71 -21.27
C ARG A 63 -9.30 -98.24 -20.92
N GLY A 64 -8.83 -97.40 -21.82
CA GLY A 64 -8.74 -95.97 -21.53
C GLY A 64 -8.12 -95.17 -22.65
N ILE A 65 -7.58 -94.01 -22.30
CA ILE A 65 -6.90 -93.12 -23.25
C ILE A 65 -5.54 -92.69 -22.70
N PHE A 66 -4.62 -92.45 -23.61
CA PHE A 66 -3.41 -91.65 -23.41
C PHE A 66 -3.63 -90.29 -24.07
N TRP A 67 -3.24 -89.20 -23.40
CA TRP A 67 -3.32 -87.86 -23.98
C TRP A 67 -2.14 -86.97 -23.57
N GLY A 68 -1.77 -86.01 -24.41
CA GLY A 68 -0.68 -85.08 -24.12
C GLY A 68 -0.55 -83.97 -25.17
N ASP A 69 0.23 -82.94 -24.89
CA ASP A 69 0.50 -81.79 -25.78
C ASP A 69 1.57 -82.10 -26.86
N ARG A 70 2.08 -83.34 -26.87
CA ARG A 70 3.05 -83.86 -27.83
C ARG A 70 2.51 -85.12 -28.51
N THR A 71 3.00 -85.39 -29.72
CA THR A 71 2.72 -86.64 -30.45
C THR A 71 3.18 -87.86 -29.65
N SER A 72 2.58 -89.03 -29.90
CA SER A 72 2.83 -90.28 -29.16
C SER A 72 2.50 -90.20 -27.66
N PRO A 73 1.26 -89.83 -27.29
CA PRO A 73 0.86 -89.64 -25.90
C PRO A 73 0.92 -90.94 -25.08
N ASP A 74 0.95 -92.10 -25.73
CA ASP A 74 1.17 -93.42 -25.14
C ASP A 74 2.56 -93.60 -24.50
N SER A 75 3.52 -92.74 -24.85
CA SER A 75 4.89 -92.78 -24.31
C SER A 75 5.24 -91.59 -23.41
N SER A 76 4.58 -90.44 -23.63
CA SER A 76 4.93 -89.17 -22.98
C SER A 76 3.76 -88.47 -22.30
N GLY A 77 2.55 -88.97 -22.49
CA GLY A 77 1.32 -88.35 -22.04
C GLY A 77 0.78 -88.95 -20.75
N THR A 78 -0.39 -88.46 -20.37
CA THR A 78 -1.15 -88.92 -19.21
C THR A 78 -2.05 -90.07 -19.62
N GLN A 79 -1.94 -91.19 -18.91
CA GLN A 79 -2.85 -92.34 -19.03
C GLN A 79 -4.09 -92.14 -18.15
N VAL A 80 -5.27 -92.38 -18.71
CA VAL A 80 -6.55 -92.38 -17.98
C VAL A 80 -7.23 -93.72 -18.20
N SER A 81 -7.33 -94.52 -17.12
CA SER A 81 -8.09 -95.78 -17.11
C SER A 81 -9.58 -95.49 -16.96
N LEU A 82 -10.39 -96.14 -17.81
CA LEU A 82 -11.83 -95.96 -17.96
C LEU A 82 -12.59 -97.30 -17.85
N GLY A 83 -12.02 -98.25 -17.11
CA GLY A 83 -12.66 -99.50 -16.71
C GLY A 83 -12.37 -100.69 -17.62
N THR A 84 -13.29 -101.64 -17.68
CA THR A 84 -13.11 -102.95 -18.32
C THR A 84 -14.20 -103.25 -19.34
N GLY A 85 -14.08 -104.37 -20.07
CA GLY A 85 -15.07 -104.88 -21.04
C GLY A 85 -15.01 -104.25 -22.44
N VAL A 86 -15.88 -104.74 -23.33
CA VAL A 86 -16.05 -104.22 -24.71
C VAL A 86 -17.00 -103.02 -24.78
N GLY A 87 -17.01 -102.30 -25.90
CA GLY A 87 -17.90 -101.15 -26.11
C GLY A 87 -17.21 -99.80 -26.03
N THR A 88 -18.02 -98.73 -26.04
CA THR A 88 -17.57 -97.34 -26.02
C THR A 88 -17.24 -96.87 -24.62
N PHE A 89 -16.21 -96.05 -24.51
CA PHE A 89 -15.82 -95.37 -23.29
C PHE A 89 -15.39 -93.93 -23.62
N GLU A 90 -15.64 -93.01 -22.70
CA GLU A 90 -15.40 -91.58 -22.89
C GLU A 90 -15.10 -90.94 -21.54
N THR A 91 -14.30 -89.88 -21.57
CA THR A 91 -14.00 -89.06 -20.40
C THR A 91 -13.82 -87.60 -20.80
N THR A 92 -13.96 -86.69 -19.85
CA THR A 92 -13.65 -85.28 -20.02
C THR A 92 -12.23 -85.03 -19.53
N LEU A 93 -11.35 -84.64 -20.45
CA LEU A 93 -10.04 -84.09 -20.13
C LEU A 93 -10.22 -82.70 -19.54
N THR A 94 -9.56 -82.39 -18.43
CA THR A 94 -9.62 -81.07 -17.75
C THR A 94 -8.21 -80.55 -17.48
N GLY A 95 -8.09 -79.24 -17.22
CA GLY A 95 -6.78 -78.60 -16.98
C GLY A 95 -5.94 -78.44 -18.25
N LEU A 96 -6.59 -78.44 -19.42
CA LEU A 96 -5.92 -78.18 -20.70
C LEU A 96 -5.56 -76.69 -20.80
N ILE A 97 -4.46 -76.40 -21.49
CA ILE A 97 -4.05 -75.02 -21.80
C ILE A 97 -4.86 -74.56 -23.02
N SER A 98 -5.38 -73.33 -22.99
CA SER A 98 -6.15 -72.73 -24.09
C SER A 98 -5.28 -72.54 -25.35
N GLY A 99 -5.89 -72.61 -26.54
CA GLY A 99 -5.18 -72.52 -27.83
C GLY A 99 -4.14 -73.62 -28.12
N THR A 100 -4.04 -74.64 -27.26
CA THR A 100 -2.98 -75.65 -27.33
C THR A 100 -3.46 -76.90 -28.06
N LYS A 101 -2.59 -77.45 -28.91
CA LYS A 101 -2.84 -78.70 -29.64
C LYS A 101 -2.51 -79.92 -28.78
N TYR A 102 -3.46 -80.82 -28.61
CA TYR A 102 -3.32 -82.07 -27.86
C TYR A 102 -3.53 -83.28 -28.76
N TYR A 103 -2.85 -84.37 -28.43
CA TYR A 103 -2.92 -85.67 -29.10
C TYR A 103 -3.54 -86.70 -28.16
N VAL A 104 -4.35 -87.62 -28.71
CA VAL A 104 -5.06 -88.67 -27.95
C VAL A 104 -4.94 -90.02 -28.66
N LYS A 105 -4.72 -91.10 -27.88
CA LYS A 105 -4.82 -92.50 -28.32
C LYS A 105 -5.64 -93.31 -27.33
N ALA A 106 -6.58 -94.12 -27.82
CA ALA A 106 -7.26 -95.11 -26.99
C ALA A 106 -6.41 -96.37 -26.80
N TYR A 107 -6.54 -97.04 -25.66
CA TYR A 107 -5.91 -98.33 -25.40
C TYR A 107 -6.89 -99.34 -24.82
N ALA A 108 -6.59 -100.63 -25.00
CA ALA A 108 -7.28 -101.73 -24.33
C ALA A 108 -6.27 -102.84 -24.01
N ILE A 109 -6.38 -103.45 -22.84
CA ILE A 109 -5.49 -104.49 -22.34
C ILE A 109 -6.31 -105.74 -22.08
N ASN A 110 -5.84 -106.88 -22.58
CA ASN A 110 -6.25 -108.20 -22.09
C ASN A 110 -5.01 -108.94 -21.56
N ASN A 111 -5.18 -110.21 -21.18
CA ASN A 111 -4.09 -111.04 -20.68
C ASN A 111 -2.94 -111.29 -21.68
N LEU A 112 -3.12 -111.02 -22.98
CA LEU A 112 -2.10 -111.19 -24.01
C LEU A 112 -1.31 -109.91 -24.30
N GLY A 113 -1.85 -108.73 -23.97
CA GLY A 113 -1.15 -107.47 -24.11
C GLY A 113 -2.07 -106.26 -24.32
N MET A 114 -1.43 -105.11 -24.54
CA MET A 114 -2.10 -103.84 -24.84
C MET A 114 -2.20 -103.63 -26.35
N ALA A 115 -3.40 -103.27 -26.81
CA ALA A 115 -3.60 -102.70 -28.13
C ALA A 115 -3.83 -101.19 -28.05
N LEU A 116 -3.36 -100.48 -29.07
CA LEU A 116 -3.49 -99.04 -29.21
C LEU A 116 -4.34 -98.70 -30.44
N GLY A 117 -5.22 -97.72 -30.28
CA GLY A 117 -5.94 -97.11 -31.38
C GLY A 117 -5.07 -96.14 -32.16
N THR A 118 -5.60 -95.62 -33.27
CA THR A 118 -4.94 -94.59 -34.07
C THR A 118 -4.82 -93.28 -33.29
N GLU A 119 -3.71 -92.56 -33.47
CA GLU A 119 -3.57 -91.22 -32.91
C GLU A 119 -4.55 -90.24 -33.57
N THR A 120 -5.19 -89.41 -32.77
CA THR A 120 -5.93 -88.23 -33.23
C THR A 120 -5.46 -87.00 -32.48
N PHE A 121 -5.86 -85.81 -32.92
CA PHE A 121 -5.54 -84.56 -32.24
C PHE A 121 -6.72 -83.60 -32.21
N PHE A 122 -6.64 -82.63 -31.31
CA PHE A 122 -7.56 -81.49 -31.24
C PHE A 122 -6.81 -80.25 -30.76
N THR A 123 -7.40 -79.07 -30.95
CA THR A 123 -6.86 -77.81 -30.42
C THR A 123 -7.93 -77.18 -29.54
N THR A 124 -7.58 -76.86 -28.30
CA THR A 124 -8.49 -76.16 -27.39
C THR A 124 -8.87 -74.79 -27.94
N GLN A 125 -10.04 -74.30 -27.58
CA GLN A 125 -10.49 -72.98 -28.03
C GLN A 125 -9.60 -71.87 -27.44
N ILE A 126 -9.50 -70.73 -28.14
CA ILE A 126 -8.88 -69.49 -27.67
C ILE A 126 -9.98 -68.61 -27.04
N ASN A 127 -9.71 -68.04 -25.87
CA ASN A 127 -10.58 -67.09 -25.18
C ASN A 127 -10.14 -65.64 -25.41
N MET A 128 -10.97 -64.67 -25.03
CA MET A 128 -10.51 -63.29 -24.89
C MET A 128 -9.50 -63.21 -23.72
N PRO A 129 -8.54 -62.28 -23.76
CA PRO A 129 -7.58 -62.15 -22.68
C PRO A 129 -8.26 -61.65 -21.39
N VAL A 130 -7.65 -61.87 -20.23
CA VAL A 130 -8.12 -61.35 -18.94
C VAL A 130 -7.21 -60.21 -18.53
N VAL A 131 -7.79 -59.01 -18.41
CA VAL A 131 -7.10 -57.78 -18.04
C VAL A 131 -7.84 -57.09 -16.90
N GLU A 132 -7.09 -56.58 -15.93
CA GLU A 132 -7.58 -55.78 -14.82
C GLU A 132 -7.05 -54.35 -14.95
N THR A 133 -7.89 -53.35 -14.65
CA THR A 133 -7.43 -51.96 -14.56
C THR A 133 -6.81 -51.74 -13.19
N SER A 134 -5.55 -51.34 -13.14
CA SER A 134 -4.84 -51.09 -11.89
C SER A 134 -5.38 -49.83 -11.22
N ALA A 135 -5.34 -49.77 -9.88
CA ALA A 135 -5.67 -48.56 -9.15
C ALA A 135 -4.75 -47.40 -9.54
N VAL A 136 -5.29 -46.18 -9.55
CA VAL A 136 -4.53 -44.96 -9.86
C VAL A 136 -3.49 -44.70 -8.76
N SER A 137 -2.28 -44.32 -9.17
CA SER A 137 -1.17 -43.98 -8.27
C SER A 137 -0.47 -42.70 -8.74
N GLU A 138 0.47 -42.17 -7.94
CA GLU A 138 1.25 -40.96 -8.29
C GLU A 138 0.36 -39.77 -8.73
N LEU A 139 -0.78 -39.59 -8.05
CA LEU A 139 -1.76 -38.53 -8.33
C LEU A 139 -1.23 -37.17 -7.86
N THR A 140 -1.22 -36.21 -8.77
CA THR A 140 -0.95 -34.79 -8.51
C THR A 140 -2.12 -33.95 -9.05
N PRO A 141 -2.18 -32.63 -8.79
CA PRO A 141 -3.20 -31.77 -9.39
C PRO A 141 -3.23 -31.76 -10.92
N THR A 142 -2.15 -32.20 -11.60
CA THR A 142 -2.03 -32.15 -13.07
C THR A 142 -1.49 -33.45 -13.68
N SER A 143 -1.38 -34.53 -12.92
CA SER A 143 -0.90 -35.82 -13.44
C SER A 143 -1.43 -37.01 -12.65
N ALA A 144 -1.48 -38.18 -13.27
CA ALA A 144 -1.81 -39.43 -12.61
C ALA A 144 -1.20 -40.63 -13.34
N LYS A 145 -0.70 -41.61 -12.59
CA LYS A 145 -0.21 -42.88 -13.15
C LYS A 145 -1.32 -43.91 -13.16
N VAL A 146 -1.55 -44.47 -14.35
CA VAL A 146 -2.67 -45.38 -14.65
C VAL A 146 -2.16 -46.57 -15.45
N GLY A 147 -2.89 -47.68 -15.44
CA GLY A 147 -2.41 -48.90 -16.09
C GLY A 147 -3.33 -50.10 -15.90
N GLY A 148 -2.76 -51.27 -16.13
CA GLY A 148 -3.45 -52.54 -15.97
C GLY A 148 -2.50 -53.71 -15.85
N THR A 149 -3.07 -54.85 -15.54
CA THR A 149 -2.37 -56.13 -15.44
C THR A 149 -3.11 -57.17 -16.28
N ILE A 150 -2.38 -57.87 -17.15
CA ILE A 150 -2.93 -58.99 -17.93
C ILE A 150 -2.53 -60.29 -17.22
N THR A 151 -3.52 -61.00 -16.70
CA THR A 151 -3.33 -62.23 -15.91
C THR A 151 -3.47 -63.51 -16.74
N ASP A 152 -4.15 -63.44 -17.88
CA ASP A 152 -4.31 -64.54 -18.84
C ASP A 152 -4.37 -63.97 -20.27
N ASP A 153 -3.61 -64.56 -21.20
CA ASP A 153 -3.62 -64.18 -22.60
C ASP A 153 -4.76 -64.82 -23.41
N GLY A 154 -5.53 -65.71 -22.78
CA GLY A 154 -6.63 -66.43 -23.41
C GLY A 154 -6.16 -67.53 -24.35
N GLY A 155 -4.90 -67.99 -24.24
CA GLY A 155 -4.33 -69.08 -25.03
C GLY A 155 -3.69 -68.65 -26.36
N HIS A 156 -3.47 -67.35 -26.57
CA HIS A 156 -2.77 -66.82 -27.73
C HIS A 156 -2.12 -65.46 -27.39
N GLU A 157 -1.03 -65.11 -28.09
CA GLU A 157 -0.28 -63.88 -27.82
C GLU A 157 -1.15 -62.61 -27.80
N ILE A 158 -0.87 -61.73 -26.84
CA ILE A 158 -1.44 -60.37 -26.76
C ILE A 158 -0.79 -59.51 -27.85
N THR A 159 -1.60 -59.06 -28.80
CA THR A 159 -1.17 -58.23 -29.93
C THR A 159 -1.21 -56.73 -29.66
N ALA A 160 -1.97 -56.29 -28.64
CA ALA A 160 -1.98 -54.92 -28.15
C ALA A 160 -2.53 -54.84 -26.72
N ARG A 161 -1.94 -54.01 -25.86
CA ARG A 161 -2.44 -53.66 -24.53
C ARG A 161 -2.38 -52.16 -24.30
N GLY A 162 -3.16 -51.63 -23.38
CA GLY A 162 -3.13 -50.20 -23.09
C GLY A 162 -4.29 -49.73 -22.23
N ILE A 163 -4.59 -48.44 -22.32
CA ILE A 163 -5.71 -47.81 -21.60
C ILE A 163 -6.60 -47.02 -22.56
N TYR A 164 -7.87 -46.88 -22.21
CA TYR A 164 -8.73 -45.79 -22.65
C TYR A 164 -8.96 -44.85 -21.48
N TRP A 165 -8.90 -43.54 -21.71
CA TRP A 165 -9.12 -42.54 -20.68
C TRP A 165 -9.81 -41.27 -21.19
N GLY A 166 -10.50 -40.53 -20.31
CA GLY A 166 -11.15 -39.28 -20.68
C GLY A 166 -11.92 -38.64 -19.52
N THR A 167 -12.59 -37.51 -19.77
CA THR A 167 -13.37 -36.78 -18.74
C THR A 167 -14.84 -37.22 -18.65
N GLN A 168 -15.23 -38.20 -19.47
CA GLN A 168 -16.58 -38.78 -19.47
C GLN A 168 -16.49 -40.28 -19.21
N ALA A 169 -17.50 -40.83 -18.53
CA ALA A 169 -17.67 -42.26 -18.35
C ALA A 169 -17.71 -42.99 -19.71
N ASN A 170 -17.36 -44.27 -19.72
CA ASN A 170 -17.12 -45.07 -20.92
C ASN A 170 -16.00 -44.49 -21.82
N PRO A 171 -14.76 -44.35 -21.32
CA PRO A 171 -13.67 -43.71 -22.06
C PRO A 171 -13.27 -44.49 -23.32
N ARG A 172 -13.69 -45.75 -23.46
CA ARG A 172 -13.55 -46.48 -24.73
C ARG A 172 -14.31 -45.81 -25.90
N LEU A 173 -15.45 -45.19 -25.62
CA LEU A 173 -16.28 -44.53 -26.64
C LEU A 173 -16.06 -43.02 -26.67
N ASN A 174 -15.84 -42.41 -25.51
CA ASN A 174 -15.82 -40.96 -25.34
C ASN A 174 -14.42 -40.39 -25.06
N GLY A 175 -13.41 -41.26 -24.93
CA GLY A 175 -12.07 -40.90 -24.51
C GLY A 175 -11.02 -41.10 -25.60
N THR A 176 -9.77 -41.04 -25.19
CA THR A 176 -8.58 -41.32 -25.99
C THR A 176 -7.93 -42.62 -25.52
N SER A 177 -7.20 -43.30 -26.40
CA SER A 177 -6.46 -44.52 -26.05
C SER A 177 -4.95 -44.31 -26.08
N ILE A 178 -4.24 -45.05 -25.24
CA ILE A 178 -2.78 -45.14 -25.26
C ILE A 178 -2.42 -46.62 -25.31
N GLU A 179 -1.74 -47.03 -26.38
CA GLU A 179 -1.21 -48.39 -26.52
C GLU A 179 0.16 -48.50 -25.85
N LEU A 180 0.33 -49.53 -25.02
CA LEU A 180 1.47 -49.76 -24.13
C LEU A 180 2.13 -51.12 -24.42
N GLY A 181 2.12 -51.52 -25.69
CA GLY A 181 2.86 -52.66 -26.23
C GLY A 181 2.09 -53.98 -26.27
N THR A 182 2.82 -55.08 -26.12
CA THR A 182 2.34 -56.47 -26.23
C THR A 182 2.71 -57.31 -25.01
N GLY A 183 2.25 -58.55 -24.95
CA GLY A 183 2.57 -59.51 -23.88
C GLY A 183 1.76 -59.32 -22.59
N THR A 184 1.90 -60.29 -21.68
CA THR A 184 1.21 -60.33 -20.38
C THR A 184 1.95 -59.54 -19.28
N GLY A 185 1.38 -59.49 -18.08
CA GLY A 185 1.96 -58.77 -16.93
C GLY A 185 1.50 -57.32 -16.80
N ASP A 186 2.19 -56.58 -15.95
CA ASP A 186 1.85 -55.19 -15.61
C ASP A 186 2.29 -54.20 -16.69
N PHE A 187 1.48 -53.17 -16.89
CA PHE A 187 1.81 -52.01 -17.71
C PHE A 187 1.23 -50.73 -17.10
N SER A 188 1.93 -49.60 -17.26
CA SER A 188 1.46 -48.31 -16.77
C SER A 188 2.00 -47.16 -17.60
N VAL A 189 1.33 -46.01 -17.51
CA VAL A 189 1.72 -44.73 -18.10
C VAL A 189 1.32 -43.60 -17.17
N THR A 190 2.10 -42.52 -17.15
CA THR A 190 1.74 -41.28 -16.46
C THR A 190 1.02 -40.36 -17.44
N LEU A 191 -0.23 -40.02 -17.12
CA LEU A 191 -0.96 -38.95 -17.80
C LEU A 191 -0.47 -37.62 -17.23
N GLU A 192 0.04 -36.75 -18.10
CA GLU A 192 0.50 -35.39 -17.76
C GLU A 192 -0.49 -34.34 -18.27
N GLU A 193 -0.28 -33.08 -17.87
CA GLU A 193 -1.10 -31.92 -18.29
C GLU A 193 -2.60 -32.07 -18.04
N LEU A 194 -2.98 -32.82 -17.01
CA LEU A 194 -4.38 -32.94 -16.59
C LEU A 194 -4.90 -31.60 -16.06
N SER A 195 -6.16 -31.31 -16.35
CA SER A 195 -6.85 -30.14 -15.80
C SER A 195 -7.12 -30.36 -14.32
N ARG A 196 -6.91 -29.33 -13.50
CA ARG A 196 -7.15 -29.33 -12.05
C ARG A 196 -8.64 -29.37 -11.73
N GLY A 197 -9.03 -30.05 -10.65
CA GLY A 197 -10.43 -30.13 -10.22
C GLY A 197 -11.35 -30.92 -11.15
N VAL A 198 -10.79 -31.76 -12.03
CA VAL A 198 -11.53 -32.52 -13.05
C VAL A 198 -11.50 -34.01 -12.73
N THR A 199 -12.65 -34.67 -12.93
CA THR A 199 -12.77 -36.13 -12.83
C THR A 199 -12.45 -36.79 -14.17
N TYR A 200 -11.59 -37.81 -14.12
CA TYR A 200 -11.17 -38.64 -15.24
C TYR A 200 -11.60 -40.09 -15.02
N TYR A 201 -11.90 -40.78 -16.12
CA TYR A 201 -12.29 -42.18 -16.18
C TYR A 201 -11.23 -42.95 -16.96
N VAL A 202 -10.89 -44.16 -16.52
CA VAL A 202 -9.86 -45.01 -17.13
C VAL A 202 -10.30 -46.47 -17.16
N VAL A 203 -9.99 -47.16 -18.26
CA VAL A 203 -10.14 -48.62 -18.38
C VAL A 203 -8.95 -49.21 -19.13
N ALA A 204 -8.37 -50.28 -18.60
CA ALA A 204 -7.32 -51.05 -19.26
C ALA A 204 -7.92 -51.95 -20.36
N PHE A 205 -7.16 -52.21 -21.42
CA PHE A 205 -7.54 -53.15 -22.48
C PHE A 205 -6.40 -54.09 -22.85
N ALA A 206 -6.76 -55.28 -23.34
CA ALA A 206 -5.85 -56.24 -23.93
C ALA A 206 -6.50 -56.90 -25.14
N THR A 207 -5.75 -57.10 -26.21
CA THR A 207 -6.25 -57.68 -27.48
C THR A 207 -5.43 -58.89 -27.84
N ASN A 208 -6.10 -59.99 -28.17
CA ASN A 208 -5.52 -61.14 -28.85
C ASN A 208 -6.30 -61.43 -30.14
N VAL A 209 -6.00 -62.55 -30.81
CA VAL A 209 -6.69 -62.94 -32.05
C VAL A 209 -8.21 -63.14 -31.91
N LYS A 210 -8.71 -63.39 -30.68
CA LYS A 210 -10.14 -63.54 -30.39
C LYS A 210 -10.86 -62.19 -30.26
N GLY A 211 -10.15 -61.15 -29.81
CA GLY A 211 -10.69 -59.80 -29.67
C GLY A 211 -10.08 -59.03 -28.49
N THR A 212 -10.68 -57.88 -28.19
CA THR A 212 -10.26 -56.99 -27.09
C THR A 212 -11.12 -57.21 -25.85
N SER A 213 -10.48 -57.51 -24.72
CA SER A 213 -11.10 -57.44 -23.40
C SER A 213 -10.79 -56.12 -22.71
N LEU A 214 -11.61 -55.78 -21.73
CA LEU A 214 -11.51 -54.57 -20.93
C LEU A 214 -11.48 -54.95 -19.45
N GLY A 215 -10.70 -54.20 -18.67
CA GLY A 215 -10.77 -54.26 -17.22
C GLY A 215 -11.99 -53.49 -16.69
N SER A 216 -12.05 -53.32 -15.38
CA SER A 216 -13.05 -52.47 -14.74
C SER A 216 -12.79 -51.00 -15.06
N GLU A 217 -13.84 -50.22 -15.36
CA GLU A 217 -13.73 -48.77 -15.40
C GLU A 217 -13.53 -48.24 -13.97
N ILE A 218 -12.52 -47.38 -13.80
CA ILE A 218 -12.27 -46.64 -12.56
C ILE A 218 -12.27 -45.14 -12.86
N SER A 219 -12.49 -44.32 -11.83
CA SER A 219 -12.40 -42.87 -11.94
C SER A 219 -11.51 -42.28 -10.85
N PHE A 220 -10.87 -41.16 -11.14
CA PHE A 220 -10.11 -40.35 -10.19
C PHE A 220 -10.34 -38.86 -10.45
N SER A 221 -10.15 -38.02 -9.45
CA SER A 221 -10.27 -36.56 -9.59
C SER A 221 -8.94 -35.91 -9.27
N THR A 222 -8.50 -34.98 -10.12
CA THR A 222 -7.39 -34.09 -9.78
C THR A 222 -7.85 -33.09 -8.73
N GLU A 223 -6.96 -32.72 -7.82
CA GLU A 223 -7.27 -31.72 -6.80
C GLU A 223 -7.23 -30.29 -7.39
N ALA A 224 -8.10 -29.43 -6.89
CA ALA A 224 -7.98 -27.99 -7.12
C ALA A 224 -6.90 -27.40 -6.21
N VAL A 225 -6.32 -26.28 -6.61
CA VAL A 225 -5.35 -25.51 -5.83
C VAL A 225 -5.87 -24.09 -5.62
N VAL A 226 -5.21 -23.30 -4.76
CA VAL A 226 -5.52 -21.86 -4.64
C VAL A 226 -5.37 -21.15 -6.00
N PRO A 227 -6.03 -20.00 -6.22
CA PRO A 227 -5.91 -19.27 -7.49
C PRO A 227 -4.49 -18.77 -7.73
N GLU A 228 -4.20 -18.35 -8.96
CA GLU A 228 -2.99 -17.60 -9.27
C GLU A 228 -3.37 -16.15 -9.57
N VAL A 229 -2.78 -15.20 -8.83
CA VAL A 229 -3.16 -13.78 -8.90
C VAL A 229 -1.91 -12.91 -8.91
N TYR A 230 -1.99 -11.81 -9.68
CA TYR A 230 -0.92 -10.83 -9.84
C TYR A 230 -1.41 -9.46 -9.42
N THR A 231 -0.55 -8.66 -8.78
CA THR A 231 -0.85 -7.26 -8.48
C THR A 231 -0.49 -6.40 -9.68
N SER A 232 -1.45 -5.62 -10.17
CA SER A 232 -1.23 -4.73 -11.30
C SER A 232 -0.37 -3.53 -10.88
N THR A 233 0.36 -2.95 -11.83
CA THR A 233 1.01 -1.65 -11.62
C THR A 233 -0.03 -0.58 -11.29
N VAL A 234 0.26 0.23 -10.28
CA VAL A 234 -0.61 1.35 -9.87
C VAL A 234 -0.56 2.45 -10.94
N LEU A 235 -1.72 2.96 -11.33
CA LEU A 235 -1.87 4.00 -12.37
C LEU A 235 -2.65 5.21 -11.82
N ASN A 236 -2.70 6.31 -12.59
CA ASN A 236 -3.46 7.53 -12.26
C ASN A 236 -3.20 8.04 -10.83
N ILE A 237 -1.94 8.00 -10.40
CA ILE A 237 -1.54 8.47 -9.06
C ILE A 237 -1.73 9.99 -9.01
N ALA A 238 -2.58 10.42 -8.09
CA ALA A 238 -2.91 11.81 -7.81
C ALA A 238 -2.65 12.13 -6.32
N THR A 239 -2.90 13.36 -5.93
CA THR A 239 -2.70 13.85 -4.54
C THR A 239 -3.53 13.08 -3.52
N HIS A 240 -4.77 12.70 -3.87
CA HIS A 240 -5.71 12.04 -2.95
C HIS A 240 -6.26 10.71 -3.48
N SER A 241 -5.73 10.20 -4.59
CA SER A 241 -6.24 8.97 -5.21
C SER A 241 -5.22 8.22 -6.06
N ALA A 242 -5.47 6.94 -6.32
CA ALA A 242 -4.75 6.15 -7.33
C ALA A 242 -5.63 5.01 -7.85
N THR A 243 -5.36 4.53 -9.07
CA THR A 243 -6.00 3.32 -9.62
C THR A 243 -5.19 2.10 -9.26
N ILE A 244 -5.81 1.17 -8.52
CA ILE A 244 -5.23 -0.06 -7.99
C ILE A 244 -5.96 -1.27 -8.57
N GLY A 245 -5.33 -2.44 -8.55
CA GLY A 245 -5.97 -3.65 -9.07
C GLY A 245 -5.05 -4.85 -9.18
N GLY A 246 -5.51 -5.84 -9.93
CA GLY A 246 -4.80 -7.09 -10.15
C GLY A 246 -5.36 -7.87 -11.33
N ASN A 247 -4.83 -9.08 -11.50
CA ASN A 247 -5.29 -10.04 -12.48
C ASN A 247 -5.30 -11.43 -11.86
N VAL A 248 -6.46 -12.10 -11.87
CA VAL A 248 -6.57 -13.51 -11.50
C VAL A 248 -6.31 -14.34 -12.76
N ALA A 249 -5.09 -14.87 -12.91
CA ALA A 249 -4.64 -15.58 -14.10
C ALA A 249 -5.26 -16.97 -14.23
N THR A 250 -5.44 -17.68 -13.12
CA THR A 250 -6.19 -18.95 -13.09
C THR A 250 -6.94 -19.10 -11.78
N ASN A 251 -8.06 -19.80 -11.84
CA ASN A 251 -8.90 -20.13 -10.69
C ASN A 251 -8.39 -21.35 -9.90
N GLY A 252 -7.35 -22.03 -10.39
CA GLY A 252 -6.78 -23.22 -9.75
C GLY A 252 -7.67 -24.47 -9.85
N GLY A 253 -8.70 -24.47 -10.68
CA GLY A 253 -9.65 -25.58 -10.81
C GLY A 253 -10.87 -25.52 -9.87
N SER A 254 -11.02 -24.43 -9.10
CA SER A 254 -12.21 -24.14 -8.29
C SER A 254 -12.67 -22.70 -8.52
N GLU A 255 -13.97 -22.41 -8.39
CA GLU A 255 -14.52 -21.07 -8.63
C GLU A 255 -13.92 -20.02 -7.67
N VAL A 256 -13.50 -18.88 -8.21
CA VAL A 256 -13.00 -17.74 -7.43
C VAL A 256 -14.20 -16.98 -6.88
N THR A 257 -14.39 -17.06 -5.57
CA THR A 257 -15.52 -16.47 -4.85
C THR A 257 -15.28 -15.01 -4.44
N GLU A 258 -14.01 -14.56 -4.46
CA GLU A 258 -13.66 -13.20 -4.08
C GLU A 258 -12.29 -12.82 -4.69
N CYS A 259 -12.16 -11.61 -5.24
CA CYS A 259 -10.89 -11.01 -5.61
C CYS A 259 -10.88 -9.51 -5.29
N GLY A 260 -9.69 -8.95 -5.13
CA GLY A 260 -9.49 -7.54 -4.77
C GLY A 260 -8.05 -7.24 -4.39
N VAL A 261 -7.84 -6.21 -3.59
CA VAL A 261 -6.51 -5.88 -3.06
C VAL A 261 -6.56 -5.62 -1.56
N TYR A 262 -5.42 -5.82 -0.90
CA TYR A 262 -5.09 -5.20 0.37
C TYR A 262 -4.24 -3.95 0.12
N TRP A 263 -4.45 -2.91 0.92
CA TRP A 263 -3.67 -1.67 0.81
C TRP A 263 -3.43 -1.00 2.17
N GLY A 264 -2.35 -0.23 2.30
CA GLY A 264 -2.07 0.53 3.53
C GLY A 264 -0.76 1.30 3.49
N THR A 265 -0.41 1.98 4.58
CA THR A 265 0.82 2.79 4.69
C THR A 265 2.04 2.00 5.18
N SER A 266 1.89 0.70 5.40
CA SER A 266 2.96 -0.22 5.84
C SER A 266 3.04 -1.42 4.90
N ALA A 267 4.26 -1.97 4.75
CA ALA A 267 4.48 -3.22 4.03
C ALA A 267 3.75 -4.40 4.70
N ASN A 268 3.57 -5.50 3.97
CA ASN A 268 2.71 -6.63 4.37
C ASN A 268 1.24 -6.21 4.53
N SER A 269 0.74 -5.52 3.50
CA SER A 269 -0.63 -5.00 3.43
C SER A 269 -1.71 -6.06 3.66
N GLU A 270 -1.47 -7.33 3.35
CA GLU A 270 -2.36 -8.46 3.65
C GLU A 270 -2.58 -8.69 5.16
N THR A 271 -1.64 -8.23 6.00
CA THR A 271 -1.70 -8.39 7.46
C THR A 271 -2.13 -7.11 8.16
N PHE A 272 -1.58 -5.97 7.74
CA PHE A 272 -1.76 -4.67 8.42
C PHE A 272 -2.62 -3.67 7.64
N GLY A 273 -2.91 -3.97 6.39
CA GLY A 273 -3.67 -3.11 5.49
C GLY A 273 -5.18 -3.32 5.58
N THR A 274 -5.89 -2.56 4.77
CA THR A 274 -7.33 -2.62 4.58
C THR A 274 -7.64 -3.51 3.38
N LYS A 275 -8.57 -4.45 3.54
CA LYS A 275 -9.08 -5.29 2.46
C LYS A 275 -10.08 -4.50 1.61
N TRP A 276 -9.91 -4.52 0.29
CA TRP A 276 -10.81 -3.92 -0.69
C TRP A 276 -11.23 -4.95 -1.74
N THR A 277 -12.46 -5.43 -1.64
CA THR A 277 -13.02 -6.45 -2.54
C THR A 277 -13.56 -5.80 -3.80
N MET A 278 -13.20 -6.34 -4.97
CA MET A 278 -13.51 -5.76 -6.29
C MET A 278 -14.33 -6.69 -7.20
N GLY A 279 -14.44 -7.98 -6.89
CA GLY A 279 -15.24 -8.88 -7.70
C GLY A 279 -15.05 -10.36 -7.41
N THR A 280 -15.38 -11.18 -8.41
CA THR A 280 -15.26 -12.64 -8.43
C THR A 280 -14.75 -13.11 -9.81
N GLY A 281 -14.41 -14.38 -9.96
CA GLY A 281 -13.99 -14.95 -11.25
C GLY A 281 -12.52 -14.69 -11.63
N THR A 282 -12.22 -14.90 -12.92
CA THR A 282 -10.86 -14.74 -13.50
C THR A 282 -10.75 -13.47 -14.34
N GLY A 283 -9.53 -13.01 -14.58
CA GLY A 283 -9.23 -11.83 -15.39
C GLY A 283 -8.84 -10.60 -14.58
N TYR A 284 -8.75 -9.46 -15.28
CA TYR A 284 -8.33 -8.18 -14.72
C TYR A 284 -9.44 -7.53 -13.89
N PHE A 285 -9.04 -6.96 -12.77
CA PHE A 285 -9.89 -6.11 -11.93
C PHE A 285 -9.12 -4.86 -11.52
N SER A 286 -9.81 -3.73 -11.45
CA SER A 286 -9.22 -2.46 -11.03
C SER A 286 -10.30 -1.54 -10.46
N ASP A 287 -9.90 -0.67 -9.53
CA ASP A 287 -10.77 0.35 -8.96
C ASP A 287 -9.96 1.61 -8.60
N SER A 288 -10.67 2.73 -8.41
CA SER A 288 -10.07 3.99 -7.97
C SER A 288 -10.12 4.10 -6.45
N LEU A 289 -8.95 4.07 -5.81
CA LEU A 289 -8.81 4.30 -4.38
C LEU A 289 -8.73 5.80 -4.11
N GLY A 290 -9.68 6.35 -3.35
CA GLY A 290 -9.71 7.76 -2.94
C GLY A 290 -9.44 7.96 -1.44
N GLY A 291 -9.35 9.23 -1.02
CA GLY A 291 -9.16 9.58 0.39
C GLY A 291 -7.74 9.34 0.92
N LEU A 292 -6.76 9.27 0.01
CA LEU A 292 -5.35 9.10 0.36
C LEU A 292 -4.76 10.42 0.86
N THR A 293 -3.73 10.34 1.72
CA THR A 293 -3.01 11.50 2.21
C THR A 293 -1.91 11.91 1.21
N PRO A 294 -1.72 13.21 0.92
CA PRO A 294 -0.67 13.70 0.03
C PRO A 294 0.75 13.31 0.49
N GLY A 295 1.65 13.03 -0.45
CA GLY A 295 3.07 12.73 -0.16
C GLY A 295 3.31 11.52 0.75
N VAL A 296 2.40 10.55 0.77
CA VAL A 296 2.47 9.33 1.60
C VAL A 296 2.67 8.10 0.72
N THR A 297 3.57 7.22 1.16
CA THR A 297 3.80 5.91 0.53
C THR A 297 2.71 4.92 0.93
N TYR A 298 2.10 4.28 -0.06
CA TYR A 298 1.12 3.21 0.09
C TYR A 298 1.63 1.91 -0.53
N TYR A 299 1.31 0.78 0.10
CA TYR A 299 1.60 -0.58 -0.34
C TYR A 299 0.30 -1.25 -0.77
N VAL A 300 0.33 -2.04 -1.86
CA VAL A 300 -0.82 -2.71 -2.45
C VAL A 300 -0.46 -4.14 -2.81
N LYS A 301 -1.35 -5.09 -2.47
CA LYS A 301 -1.22 -6.51 -2.78
C LYS A 301 -2.56 -7.11 -3.20
N ALA A 302 -2.63 -7.62 -4.43
CA ALA A 302 -3.84 -8.30 -4.93
C ALA A 302 -4.07 -9.64 -4.22
N PHE A 303 -5.33 -10.03 -4.08
CA PHE A 303 -5.73 -11.34 -3.55
C PHE A 303 -6.84 -11.96 -4.40
N ALA A 304 -6.93 -13.29 -4.36
CA ALA A 304 -8.04 -14.06 -4.91
C ALA A 304 -8.30 -15.30 -4.05
N THR A 305 -9.56 -15.57 -3.77
CA THR A 305 -10.01 -16.65 -2.89
C THR A 305 -10.90 -17.63 -3.66
N ASN A 306 -10.64 -18.92 -3.51
CA ASN A 306 -11.53 -20.00 -3.91
C ASN A 306 -11.80 -20.94 -2.71
N THR A 307 -12.46 -22.07 -2.94
CA THR A 307 -12.77 -23.04 -1.87
C THR A 307 -11.55 -23.69 -1.23
N ILE A 308 -10.37 -23.65 -1.87
CA ILE A 308 -9.11 -24.20 -1.35
C ILE A 308 -8.41 -23.19 -0.45
N GLY A 309 -8.50 -21.90 -0.76
CA GLY A 309 -7.90 -20.84 0.06
C GLY A 309 -7.70 -19.54 -0.71
N THR A 310 -6.92 -18.64 -0.10
CA THR A 310 -6.58 -17.33 -0.68
C THR A 310 -5.15 -17.33 -1.18
N ALA A 311 -4.96 -16.90 -2.42
CA ALA A 311 -3.67 -16.59 -3.00
C ALA A 311 -3.45 -15.08 -3.03
N TYR A 312 -2.18 -14.68 -3.02
CA TYR A 312 -1.75 -13.29 -3.03
C TYR A 312 -0.76 -13.03 -4.16
N GLY A 313 -0.88 -11.87 -4.78
CA GLY A 313 0.09 -11.39 -5.76
C GLY A 313 1.35 -10.83 -5.09
N ASN A 314 2.27 -10.35 -5.92
CA ASN A 314 3.44 -9.60 -5.47
C ASN A 314 3.02 -8.26 -4.82
N GLU A 315 3.69 -7.83 -3.75
CA GLU A 315 3.46 -6.49 -3.21
C GLU A 315 4.06 -5.42 -4.14
N THR A 316 3.35 -4.31 -4.30
CA THR A 316 3.87 -3.10 -4.97
C THR A 316 3.64 -1.90 -4.07
N SER A 317 4.35 -0.80 -4.31
CA SER A 317 4.13 0.46 -3.60
C SER A 317 4.12 1.66 -4.55
N PHE A 318 3.48 2.73 -4.11
CA PHE A 318 3.43 4.02 -4.80
C PHE A 318 3.40 5.16 -3.77
N ILE A 319 3.71 6.37 -4.20
CA ILE A 319 3.66 7.58 -3.37
C ILE A 319 2.63 8.51 -4.01
N THR A 320 1.65 8.99 -3.23
CA THR A 320 0.71 10.02 -3.70
C THR A 320 1.45 11.31 -4.04
N LEU A 321 0.92 12.10 -4.99
CA LEU A 321 1.49 13.42 -5.25
C LEU A 321 1.41 14.28 -3.98
N GLY A 322 2.35 15.21 -3.79
CA GLY A 322 2.27 16.20 -2.70
C GLY A 322 1.13 17.21 -2.91
N GLU A 323 1.20 18.34 -2.21
CA GLU A 323 0.26 19.45 -2.36
C GLU A 323 0.99 20.79 -2.57
N ALA A 324 0.34 21.76 -3.22
CA ALA A 324 0.85 23.13 -3.31
C ALA A 324 1.08 23.71 -1.90
N PRO A 325 2.01 24.66 -1.71
CA PRO A 325 2.30 25.18 -0.39
C PRO A 325 1.17 26.08 0.11
N MET A 326 1.01 26.19 1.43
CA MET A 326 0.17 27.22 2.04
C MET A 326 1.06 28.34 2.58
N VAL A 327 0.59 29.59 2.50
CA VAL A 327 1.35 30.74 2.99
C VAL A 327 0.45 31.80 3.62
N LEU A 328 0.88 32.32 4.76
CA LEU A 328 0.26 33.42 5.49
C LEU A 328 1.29 34.53 5.74
N ASN A 329 0.90 35.79 5.47
CA ASN A 329 1.71 36.95 5.80
C ASN A 329 1.55 37.28 7.29
N LEU A 330 2.67 37.35 8.03
CA LEU A 330 2.68 37.66 9.48
C LEU A 330 3.08 39.11 9.79
N GLY A 331 3.20 39.96 8.77
CA GLY A 331 3.60 41.35 8.92
C GLY A 331 5.10 41.56 9.01
N ALA A 332 5.49 42.77 9.40
CA ALA A 332 6.88 43.16 9.64
C ALA A 332 7.13 43.38 11.14
N MET A 333 8.37 43.18 11.58
CA MET A 333 8.86 43.54 12.91
C MET A 333 10.23 44.22 12.79
N ASP A 334 10.78 44.67 13.93
CA ASP A 334 12.09 45.32 14.01
C ASP A 334 12.25 46.43 12.97
N ILE A 335 11.22 47.27 12.86
CA ILE A 335 11.17 48.35 11.87
C ILE A 335 12.12 49.45 12.32
N THR A 336 12.99 49.85 11.41
CA THR A 336 14.01 50.89 11.58
C THR A 336 13.85 51.98 10.51
N PRO A 337 14.60 53.09 10.59
CA PRO A 337 14.59 54.11 9.53
C PRO A 337 15.02 53.61 8.15
N SER A 338 15.69 52.46 8.07
CA SER A 338 16.25 51.95 6.80
C SER A 338 16.02 50.46 6.55
N GLY A 339 15.11 49.82 7.28
CA GLY A 339 14.93 48.37 7.20
C GLY A 339 13.81 47.84 8.07
N ALA A 340 13.46 46.57 7.86
CA ALA A 340 12.48 45.82 8.63
C ALA A 340 12.69 44.31 8.43
N THR A 341 12.22 43.49 9.36
CA THR A 341 12.18 42.03 9.20
C THR A 341 10.78 41.59 8.82
N LEU A 342 10.61 41.10 7.59
CA LEU A 342 9.37 40.52 7.07
C LEU A 342 9.20 39.10 7.56
N ARG A 343 7.95 38.69 7.80
CA ARG A 343 7.61 37.41 8.40
C ARG A 343 6.49 36.72 7.63
N ALA A 344 6.62 35.41 7.47
CA ALA A 344 5.60 34.56 6.88
C ALA A 344 5.45 33.27 7.67
N SER A 345 4.28 32.68 7.62
CA SER A 345 4.04 31.29 8.00
C SER A 345 3.84 30.48 6.71
N VAL A 346 4.55 29.36 6.56
CA VAL A 346 4.52 28.53 5.35
C VAL A 346 4.40 27.06 5.72
N THR A 347 3.48 26.35 5.06
CA THR A 347 3.36 24.88 5.14
C THR A 347 3.73 24.29 3.78
N SER A 348 4.79 23.49 3.73
CA SER A 348 5.40 23.03 2.47
C SER A 348 4.89 21.68 1.96
N ASN A 349 4.07 20.98 2.76
CA ASN A 349 3.43 19.71 2.40
C ASN A 349 4.42 18.64 1.88
N LYS A 350 5.57 18.51 2.56
CA LYS A 350 6.70 17.60 2.24
C LYS A 350 7.42 17.88 0.92
N LEU A 351 7.12 18.98 0.25
CA LEU A 351 7.80 19.39 -0.97
C LEU A 351 8.72 20.56 -0.67
N LEU A 352 9.93 20.52 -1.21
CA LEU A 352 10.86 21.64 -1.13
C LEU A 352 10.17 22.90 -1.70
N THR A 353 9.98 23.90 -0.85
CA THR A 353 9.23 25.11 -1.19
C THR A 353 10.16 26.32 -1.15
N THR A 354 10.25 27.06 -2.25
CA THR A 354 10.99 28.32 -2.33
C THR A 354 10.10 29.46 -1.86
N VAL A 355 10.57 30.26 -0.91
CA VAL A 355 9.82 31.42 -0.38
C VAL A 355 10.49 32.71 -0.81
N THR A 356 9.72 33.60 -1.43
CA THR A 356 10.16 34.92 -1.91
C THR A 356 9.22 35.99 -1.36
N PHE A 357 9.77 37.05 -0.79
CA PHE A 357 9.04 38.26 -0.42
C PHE A 357 9.10 39.25 -1.59
N GLU A 358 7.94 39.65 -2.09
CA GLU A 358 7.82 40.70 -3.10
C GLU A 358 7.42 41.99 -2.37
N TYR A 359 8.17 43.09 -2.57
CA TYR A 359 7.97 44.33 -1.83
C TYR A 359 8.21 45.59 -2.67
N GLY A 360 7.60 46.72 -2.27
CA GLY A 360 7.83 48.03 -2.91
C GLY A 360 6.93 49.14 -2.39
N LEU A 361 6.94 50.29 -3.08
CA LEU A 361 6.15 51.47 -2.70
C LEU A 361 4.66 51.36 -3.03
N THR A 362 4.28 50.35 -3.80
CA THR A 362 2.89 50.07 -4.21
C THR A 362 2.67 48.56 -4.22
N ASP A 363 1.43 48.12 -4.36
CA ASP A 363 1.04 46.70 -4.55
C ASP A 363 1.56 46.07 -5.85
N SER A 364 2.25 46.84 -6.68
CA SER A 364 3.02 46.33 -7.82
C SER A 364 4.42 45.83 -7.42
N TYR A 365 4.85 46.10 -6.18
CA TYR A 365 6.09 45.68 -5.54
C TYR A 365 7.38 46.12 -6.29
N GLY A 366 7.71 45.48 -7.41
CA GLY A 366 8.87 45.81 -8.22
C GLY A 366 10.22 45.37 -7.66
N ASN A 367 10.27 44.88 -6.41
CA ASN A 367 11.45 44.25 -5.82
C ASN A 367 11.11 42.88 -5.23
N THR A 368 12.12 42.02 -5.13
CA THR A 368 12.00 40.67 -4.57
C THR A 368 13.17 40.36 -3.66
N LEU A 369 12.92 39.64 -2.57
CA LEU A 369 13.91 39.15 -1.63
C LEU A 369 13.65 37.67 -1.33
N LEU A 370 14.66 36.81 -1.49
CA LEU A 370 14.57 35.42 -1.09
C LEU A 370 14.61 35.30 0.44
N ALA A 371 13.82 34.38 0.98
CA ALA A 371 13.88 34.04 2.39
C ALA A 371 15.23 33.45 2.80
N THR A 372 15.57 33.55 4.09
CA THR A 372 16.82 32.99 4.63
C THR A 372 16.83 31.45 4.64
N GLU A 373 15.66 30.82 4.75
CA GLU A 373 15.47 29.36 4.77
C GLU A 373 14.23 28.97 3.98
N ASN A 374 14.28 27.78 3.36
CA ASN A 374 13.19 27.23 2.57
C ASN A 374 12.61 25.99 3.28
N PRO A 375 11.30 25.94 3.56
CA PRO A 375 10.69 24.83 4.27
C PRO A 375 10.55 23.58 3.36
N ASN A 376 10.64 22.41 3.98
CA ASN A 376 10.42 21.10 3.35
C ASN A 376 9.65 20.11 4.25
N THR A 377 9.03 20.61 5.33
CA THR A 377 8.29 19.81 6.32
C THR A 377 6.76 19.89 6.12
N GLU A 378 6.00 19.03 6.79
CA GLU A 378 4.53 19.16 6.89
C GLU A 378 4.08 20.20 7.90
N GLN A 379 4.99 20.71 8.73
CA GLN A 379 4.64 21.64 9.78
C GLN A 379 4.65 23.07 9.26
N GLU A 380 3.97 23.92 10.00
CA GLU A 380 3.98 25.36 9.79
C GLU A 380 5.34 25.92 10.23
N ASP A 381 6.10 26.44 9.28
CA ASP A 381 7.41 27.06 9.51
C ASP A 381 7.29 28.59 9.47
N THR A 382 7.90 29.28 10.44
CA THR A 382 8.01 30.74 10.41
C THR A 382 9.24 31.17 9.62
N ILE A 383 9.02 31.82 8.49
CA ILE A 383 10.05 32.24 7.55
C ILE A 383 10.30 33.75 7.68
N LEU A 384 11.58 34.14 7.69
CA LEU A 384 12.02 35.52 7.88
C LEU A 384 12.78 36.04 6.66
N ALA A 385 12.69 37.35 6.41
CA ALA A 385 13.53 38.06 5.46
C ALA A 385 13.79 39.51 5.93
N THR A 386 15.06 39.90 6.03
CA THR A 386 15.44 41.23 6.52
C THR A 386 15.69 42.18 5.35
N LEU A 387 14.92 43.26 5.28
CA LEU A 387 15.10 44.38 4.36
C LEU A 387 16.07 45.41 4.94
N THR A 388 16.92 45.96 4.07
CA THR A 388 17.86 47.05 4.38
C THR A 388 17.86 48.08 3.25
N GLY A 389 18.39 49.28 3.50
CA GLY A 389 18.49 50.35 2.51
C GLY A 389 17.15 51.02 2.16
N LEU A 390 16.14 50.90 3.03
CA LEU A 390 14.86 51.58 2.86
C LEU A 390 15.00 53.09 3.17
N SER A 391 14.10 53.88 2.59
CA SER A 391 13.94 55.30 2.94
C SER A 391 13.06 55.46 4.18
N VAL A 392 13.41 56.40 5.05
CA VAL A 392 12.73 56.73 6.32
C VAL A 392 11.35 57.35 6.10
N GLU A 393 10.40 57.10 7.00
CA GLU A 393 8.98 57.54 6.91
C GLU A 393 8.32 57.22 5.57
N VAL A 394 8.65 56.05 4.98
CA VAL A 394 8.02 55.56 3.76
C VAL A 394 7.27 54.26 4.03
N THR A 395 6.03 54.20 3.54
CA THR A 395 5.22 52.98 3.55
C THR A 395 5.62 52.06 2.40
N TYR A 396 5.86 50.79 2.72
CA TYR A 396 6.11 49.71 1.77
C TYR A 396 5.00 48.68 1.83
N HIS A 397 4.55 48.24 0.66
CA HIS A 397 3.71 47.07 0.44
C HIS A 397 4.58 45.84 0.27
N PHE A 398 4.11 44.70 0.78
CA PHE A 398 4.72 43.41 0.50
C PHE A 398 3.74 42.25 0.55
N ARG A 399 4.06 41.20 -0.19
CA ARG A 399 3.41 39.88 -0.11
C ARG A 399 4.45 38.77 -0.15
N VAL A 400 4.03 37.57 0.22
CA VAL A 400 4.86 36.37 0.25
C VAL A 400 4.43 35.44 -0.88
N LYS A 401 5.38 34.99 -1.68
CA LYS A 401 5.21 33.97 -2.73
C LYS A 401 5.88 32.68 -2.25
N ALA A 402 5.10 31.61 -2.14
CA ALA A 402 5.59 30.25 -1.86
C ALA A 402 5.40 29.37 -3.10
N GLU A 403 6.45 28.67 -3.53
CA GLU A 403 6.47 27.89 -4.77
C GLU A 403 7.12 26.52 -4.57
N ASN A 404 6.42 25.46 -5.00
CA ASN A 404 6.97 24.11 -5.09
C ASN A 404 6.66 23.50 -6.48
N GLU A 405 7.05 22.25 -6.72
CA GLU A 405 6.88 21.59 -8.02
C GLU A 405 5.41 21.43 -8.47
N LEU A 406 4.44 21.62 -7.56
CA LEU A 406 3.01 21.49 -7.84
C LEU A 406 2.29 22.82 -8.03
N GLY A 407 2.91 23.95 -7.65
CA GLY A 407 2.32 25.26 -7.88
C GLY A 407 2.88 26.41 -7.06
N VAL A 408 2.28 27.57 -7.27
CA VAL A 408 2.62 28.84 -6.63
C VAL A 408 1.42 29.35 -5.85
N VAL A 409 1.64 29.77 -4.60
CA VAL A 409 0.63 30.42 -3.75
C VAL A 409 1.17 31.75 -3.25
N TYR A 410 0.29 32.75 -3.23
CA TYR A 410 0.60 34.09 -2.75
C TYR A 410 -0.19 34.39 -1.48
N SER A 411 0.45 35.06 -0.52
CA SER A 411 -0.26 35.68 0.59
C SER A 411 -1.03 36.91 0.14
N THR A 412 -1.89 37.44 1.02
CA THR A 412 -2.44 38.78 0.86
C THR A 412 -1.35 39.85 0.99
N ASP A 413 -1.63 41.02 0.42
CA ASP A 413 -0.84 42.23 0.60
C ASP A 413 -0.86 42.71 2.06
N THR A 414 0.24 43.27 2.53
CA THR A 414 0.35 43.93 3.83
C THR A 414 1.35 45.09 3.72
N THR A 415 1.22 46.09 4.58
CA THR A 415 2.08 47.27 4.58
C THR A 415 2.84 47.44 5.89
N PHE A 416 3.98 48.12 5.83
CA PHE A 416 4.66 48.69 7.01
C PHE A 416 5.27 50.05 6.64
N THR A 417 5.44 50.92 7.63
CA THR A 417 6.08 52.24 7.45
C THR A 417 7.36 52.28 8.27
N THR A 418 8.49 52.60 7.64
CA THR A 418 9.77 52.81 8.35
C THR A 418 9.67 53.98 9.34
N VAL A 419 10.30 53.86 10.50
CA VAL A 419 10.17 54.81 11.63
C VAL A 419 11.33 55.82 11.69
N LEU A 420 11.22 56.86 12.52
CA LEU A 420 12.27 57.84 12.80
C LEU A 420 13.20 57.44 13.96
N THR A 421 12.95 56.32 14.63
CA THR A 421 13.68 55.92 15.85
C THR A 421 15.20 55.99 15.68
N GLY A 422 15.86 56.79 16.53
CA GLY A 422 17.31 56.96 16.53
C GLY A 422 17.84 58.09 15.63
N ILE A 423 17.00 58.71 14.79
CA ILE A 423 17.39 59.88 14.00
C ILE A 423 17.58 61.08 14.92
N THR A 424 18.78 61.66 14.90
CA THR A 424 19.14 62.81 15.74
C THR A 424 19.15 64.11 14.94
N GLY A 425 18.93 65.22 15.65
CA GLY A 425 18.98 66.55 15.08
C GLY A 425 19.08 67.63 16.16
N SER A 426 18.77 68.87 15.79
CA SER A 426 18.72 69.98 16.71
C SER A 426 17.71 71.03 16.27
N ILE A 427 17.11 71.73 17.22
CA ILE A 427 16.17 72.83 16.98
C ILE A 427 16.46 73.98 17.96
N SER A 428 16.24 75.22 17.55
CA SER A 428 16.40 76.39 18.42
C SER A 428 15.07 77.11 18.66
N ASP A 429 14.87 77.62 19.87
CA ASP A 429 13.72 78.48 20.20
C ASP A 429 13.95 79.95 19.76
N ALA A 430 13.00 80.82 20.08
CA ALA A 430 13.01 82.24 19.73
C ALA A 430 14.17 83.04 20.34
N GLU A 431 14.81 82.54 21.40
CA GLU A 431 16.00 83.14 22.01
C GLU A 431 17.31 82.57 21.45
N GLY A 432 17.23 81.54 20.60
CA GLY A 432 18.40 80.81 20.12
C GLY A 432 18.93 79.79 21.13
N ASN A 433 18.15 79.40 22.15
CA ASN A 433 18.53 78.22 22.94
C ASN A 433 18.42 76.99 22.03
N ASN A 434 19.50 76.22 21.94
CA ASN A 434 19.55 75.02 21.09
C ASN A 434 19.22 73.76 21.90
N TYR A 435 18.36 72.92 21.34
CA TYR A 435 17.90 71.66 21.91
C TYR A 435 18.25 70.52 20.95
N GLY A 436 18.78 69.42 21.48
CA GLY A 436 18.88 68.19 20.70
C GLY A 436 17.49 67.63 20.39
N THR A 437 17.38 66.87 19.30
CA THR A 437 16.14 66.18 18.92
C THR A 437 16.42 64.71 18.67
N ILE A 438 15.45 63.86 18.96
CA ILE A 438 15.51 62.41 18.74
C ILE A 438 14.19 61.92 18.15
N GLY A 439 14.26 61.14 17.08
CA GLY A 439 13.11 60.41 16.55
C GLY A 439 12.78 59.21 17.43
N ILE A 440 11.49 59.02 17.70
CA ILE A 440 10.92 57.87 18.44
C ILE A 440 9.60 57.51 17.78
N GLY A 441 9.49 56.30 17.22
CA GLY A 441 8.32 55.94 16.40
C GLY A 441 8.24 56.85 15.18
N HIS A 442 7.09 57.46 14.94
CA HIS A 442 6.88 58.42 13.85
C HIS A 442 7.00 59.88 14.31
N GLN A 443 7.48 60.13 15.53
CA GLN A 443 7.55 61.47 16.11
C GLN A 443 9.00 61.90 16.38
N ILE A 444 9.25 63.20 16.33
CA ILE A 444 10.54 63.79 16.71
C ILE A 444 10.36 64.60 17.98
N TRP A 445 11.12 64.24 19.01
CA TRP A 445 11.04 64.82 20.34
C TRP A 445 12.27 65.65 20.68
N MET A 446 12.08 66.78 21.37
CA MET A 446 13.21 67.45 22.02
C MET A 446 13.80 66.56 23.11
N THR A 447 15.13 66.59 23.26
CA THR A 447 15.87 65.82 24.28
C THR A 447 16.06 66.58 25.58
N SER A 448 15.58 67.82 25.68
CA SER A 448 15.63 68.65 26.89
C SER A 448 14.39 69.53 27.00
N ASN A 449 14.08 69.95 28.23
CA ASN A 449 12.91 70.78 28.50
C ASN A 449 13.15 72.21 27.99
N LEU A 450 12.10 72.85 27.48
CA LEU A 450 12.15 74.24 27.05
C LEU A 450 12.59 75.16 28.20
N LYS A 451 13.44 76.12 27.86
CA LYS A 451 13.94 77.16 28.77
C LYS A 451 13.80 78.56 28.18
N THR A 452 12.84 78.74 27.27
CA THR A 452 12.59 80.03 26.64
C THR A 452 11.80 80.98 27.54
N VAL A 453 12.06 82.27 27.40
CA VAL A 453 11.30 83.36 28.00
C VAL A 453 10.58 84.20 26.93
N LEU A 454 10.63 83.76 25.67
CA LEU A 454 9.96 84.37 24.53
C LEU A 454 9.03 83.34 23.85
N PHE A 455 7.90 83.83 23.36
CA PHE A 455 7.11 83.11 22.36
C PHE A 455 7.81 83.14 20.99
N ASN A 456 7.39 82.26 20.09
CA ASN A 456 7.94 82.13 18.73
C ASN A 456 7.65 83.31 17.81
N ASP A 457 6.80 84.25 18.22
CA ASP A 457 6.58 85.55 17.59
C ASP A 457 7.41 86.69 18.22
N GLY A 458 8.22 86.37 19.23
CA GLY A 458 9.10 87.30 19.94
C GLY A 458 8.48 87.96 21.17
N ASP A 459 7.20 87.71 21.48
CA ASP A 459 6.55 88.27 22.67
C ASP A 459 7.14 87.68 23.95
N SER A 460 7.39 88.52 24.96
CA SER A 460 7.95 88.06 26.24
C SER A 460 6.93 87.30 27.08
N ILE A 461 7.35 86.18 27.66
CA ILE A 461 6.58 85.43 28.66
C ILE A 461 6.86 86.08 30.03
N PRO A 462 5.86 86.45 30.84
CA PRO A 462 6.10 87.04 32.16
C PRO A 462 6.75 86.06 33.16
N SER A 463 7.85 86.46 33.81
CA SER A 463 8.44 85.73 34.94
C SER A 463 7.70 86.07 36.24
N ILE A 464 7.02 85.09 36.84
CA ILE A 464 6.24 85.30 38.07
C ILE A 464 6.88 84.55 39.21
N THR A 465 7.41 85.25 40.21
CA THR A 465 8.15 84.63 41.32
C THR A 465 7.36 84.59 42.64
N ALA A 466 6.47 85.55 42.90
CA ALA A 466 5.67 85.59 44.12
C ALA A 466 4.50 84.59 44.10
N ASP A 467 4.37 83.78 45.15
CA ASP A 467 3.36 82.72 45.24
C ASP A 467 1.92 83.27 45.25
N SER A 468 1.72 84.43 45.88
CA SER A 468 0.43 85.14 45.88
C SER A 468 0.02 85.62 44.49
N LEU A 469 0.98 85.95 43.61
CA LEU A 469 0.69 86.30 42.22
C LEU A 469 0.43 85.04 41.39
N TRP A 470 1.23 83.99 41.58
CA TRP A 470 1.11 82.71 40.87
C TRP A 470 -0.27 82.07 41.07
N SER A 471 -0.73 81.99 42.33
CA SER A 471 -2.04 81.41 42.67
C SER A 471 -3.23 82.17 42.09
N GLY A 472 -3.05 83.46 41.76
CA GLY A 472 -4.04 84.30 41.11
C GLY A 472 -4.03 84.25 39.58
N MET A 473 -3.08 83.54 38.94
CA MET A 473 -2.86 83.66 37.50
C MET A 473 -4.01 83.11 36.64
N ASN A 474 -4.30 83.82 35.56
CA ASN A 474 -5.20 83.43 34.47
C ASN A 474 -4.64 83.80 33.08
N SER A 475 -3.34 84.10 33.02
CA SER A 475 -2.58 84.51 31.84
C SER A 475 -1.24 83.78 31.78
N ALA A 476 -0.53 83.89 30.67
CA ALA A 476 0.76 83.25 30.49
C ALA A 476 1.79 83.70 31.55
N GLY A 477 2.64 82.76 31.97
CA GLY A 477 3.81 83.03 32.79
C GLY A 477 4.63 81.79 33.05
N TYR A 478 5.87 82.05 33.46
CA TYR A 478 6.86 81.03 33.77
C TYR A 478 7.60 81.36 35.05
N CYS A 479 8.31 80.37 35.58
CA CYS A 479 9.34 80.56 36.60
C CYS A 479 10.42 79.49 36.46
N TRP A 480 11.60 79.76 37.01
CA TRP A 480 12.59 78.72 37.29
C TRP A 480 12.20 77.98 38.58
N TYR A 481 12.64 76.73 38.73
CA TYR A 481 12.42 76.01 39.98
C TYR A 481 13.01 76.78 41.17
N LEU A 482 12.28 76.91 42.28
CA LEU A 482 12.61 77.78 43.43
C LEU A 482 12.89 79.26 43.06
N ASN A 483 12.45 79.71 41.89
CA ASN A 483 12.77 81.02 41.32
C ASN A 483 14.28 81.27 41.15
N ASP A 484 15.08 80.22 40.97
CA ASP A 484 16.54 80.29 40.81
C ASP A 484 16.95 79.91 39.38
N GLU A 485 17.53 80.86 38.65
CA GLU A 485 17.99 80.66 37.27
C GLU A 485 19.11 79.60 37.17
N GLY A 486 19.78 79.24 38.27
CA GLY A 486 20.72 78.12 38.31
C GLY A 486 20.14 76.79 37.82
N TYR A 487 18.82 76.60 37.93
CA TYR A 487 18.12 75.41 37.44
C TYR A 487 17.77 75.44 35.94
N LYS A 488 17.91 76.59 35.27
CA LYS A 488 17.53 76.83 33.86
C LYS A 488 18.12 75.79 32.91
N ASN A 489 19.43 75.55 33.00
CA ASN A 489 20.12 74.69 32.04
C ASN A 489 19.90 73.20 32.29
N THR A 490 19.57 72.81 33.51
CA THR A 490 19.35 71.40 33.87
C THR A 490 17.89 71.00 33.65
N TYR A 491 16.94 71.77 34.20
CA TYR A 491 15.53 71.34 34.24
C TYR A 491 14.61 72.09 33.30
N GLY A 492 15.08 73.19 32.69
CA GLY A 492 14.24 74.10 31.93
C GLY A 492 13.35 74.97 32.82
N ALA A 493 12.38 75.63 32.21
CA ALA A 493 11.42 76.45 32.95
C ALA A 493 10.15 75.67 33.30
N LEU A 494 9.47 76.13 34.34
CA LEU A 494 8.11 75.70 34.67
C LEU A 494 7.12 76.73 34.13
N TYR A 495 6.33 76.33 33.15
CA TYR A 495 5.31 77.17 32.53
C TYR A 495 3.94 76.82 33.05
N ASN A 496 3.08 77.82 33.21
CA ASN A 496 1.65 77.54 33.41
C ASN A 496 0.96 77.15 32.10
N TRP A 497 -0.20 76.51 32.20
CA TRP A 497 -0.89 76.01 31.01
C TRP A 497 -1.40 77.14 30.10
N TYR A 498 -1.65 78.34 30.64
CA TYR A 498 -1.99 79.51 29.83
C TYR A 498 -0.86 79.92 28.87
N THR A 499 0.39 79.61 29.22
CA THR A 499 1.54 79.79 28.32
C THR A 499 1.55 78.74 27.23
N VAL A 500 1.32 77.47 27.59
CA VAL A 500 1.42 76.36 26.63
C VAL A 500 0.29 76.39 25.59
N ASN A 501 -0.93 76.76 26.01
CA ASN A 501 -2.11 76.84 25.14
C ASN A 501 -2.08 78.03 24.15
N THR A 502 -1.05 78.88 24.20
CA THR A 502 -0.87 79.91 23.17
C THR A 502 -0.54 79.32 21.80
N GLN A 503 -0.06 78.07 21.75
CA GLN A 503 0.50 77.43 20.54
C GLN A 503 1.75 78.15 20.00
N LYS A 504 2.37 79.02 20.82
CA LYS A 504 3.51 79.86 20.43
C LYS A 504 4.77 79.57 21.22
N ILE A 505 4.72 78.69 22.22
CA ILE A 505 5.88 78.43 23.09
C ILE A 505 6.96 77.58 22.41
N CYS A 506 6.56 76.69 21.50
CA CYS A 506 7.47 75.83 20.75
C CYS A 506 8.01 76.54 19.49
N PRO A 507 9.19 76.14 18.99
CA PRO A 507 9.72 76.60 17.71
C PRO A 507 8.70 76.44 16.57
N THR A 508 8.87 77.21 15.48
CA THR A 508 8.04 77.03 14.28
C THR A 508 8.12 75.58 13.79
N ASP A 509 6.98 75.03 13.36
CA ASP A 509 6.79 73.62 12.97
C ASP A 509 6.96 72.60 14.11
N TRP A 510 6.93 73.06 15.36
CA TRP A 510 6.88 72.22 16.56
C TRP A 510 5.74 72.66 17.46
N HIS A 511 5.17 71.73 18.24
CA HIS A 511 4.08 72.02 19.14
C HIS A 511 4.28 71.39 20.52
N VAL A 512 3.47 71.85 21.47
CA VAL A 512 3.36 71.21 22.78
C VAL A 512 2.53 69.93 22.59
N PRO A 513 3.01 68.77 23.05
CA PRO A 513 2.36 67.49 22.80
C PRO A 513 0.88 67.50 23.15
N THR A 514 0.07 66.91 22.30
CA THR A 514 -1.34 66.60 22.54
C THR A 514 -1.46 65.29 23.33
N GLU A 515 -2.67 64.87 23.71
CA GLU A 515 -2.86 63.54 24.31
C GLU A 515 -2.63 62.43 23.28
N ALA A 516 -2.93 62.70 22.00
CA ALA A 516 -2.65 61.78 20.91
C ALA A 516 -1.13 61.55 20.76
N ASP A 517 -0.34 62.62 20.84
CA ASP A 517 1.12 62.50 20.72
C ASP A 517 1.72 61.67 21.86
N TRP A 518 1.25 61.91 23.10
CA TRP A 518 1.68 61.09 24.23
C TRP A 518 1.25 59.63 24.10
N THR A 519 0.04 59.38 23.58
CA THR A 519 -0.48 58.03 23.37
C THR A 519 0.36 57.29 22.33
N GLU A 520 0.67 57.92 21.20
CA GLU A 520 1.51 57.34 20.16
C GLU A 520 2.90 56.98 20.67
N LEU A 521 3.57 57.91 21.37
CA LEU A 521 4.86 57.64 22.00
C LEU A 521 4.78 56.46 22.99
N VAL A 522 3.78 56.45 23.86
CA VAL A 522 3.64 55.41 24.89
C VAL A 522 3.33 54.04 24.27
N ASP A 523 2.49 53.98 23.24
CA ASP A 523 2.14 52.74 22.55
C ASP A 523 3.34 52.17 21.79
N TYR A 524 4.11 53.03 21.09
CA TYR A 524 5.35 52.63 20.43
C TYR A 524 6.36 52.01 21.40
N LEU A 525 6.43 52.52 22.63
CA LEU A 525 7.30 52.04 23.70
C LEU A 525 6.77 50.78 24.42
N GLY A 526 5.68 50.19 23.94
CA GLY A 526 5.09 48.97 24.51
C GLY A 526 4.17 49.21 25.71
N GLY A 527 3.62 50.41 25.82
CA GLY A 527 2.55 50.79 26.75
C GLY A 527 3.02 51.48 28.04
N GLY A 528 2.06 52.11 28.73
CA GLY A 528 2.32 53.00 29.87
C GLY A 528 2.95 52.32 31.10
N SER A 529 2.93 50.99 31.18
CA SER A 529 3.61 50.25 32.25
C SER A 529 5.15 50.21 32.11
N LYS A 530 5.67 50.54 30.92
CA LYS A 530 7.10 50.48 30.59
C LYS A 530 7.68 51.81 30.13
N ALA A 531 6.88 52.60 29.41
CA ALA A 531 7.35 53.80 28.71
C ALA A 531 8.09 54.78 29.63
N GLY A 532 7.64 54.98 30.88
CA GLY A 532 8.32 55.88 31.82
C GLY A 532 9.78 55.50 32.10
N GLY A 533 10.08 54.22 32.29
CA GLY A 533 11.44 53.73 32.47
C GLY A 533 12.31 53.98 31.23
N LEU A 534 11.74 53.75 30.04
CA LEU A 534 12.44 53.94 28.76
C LEU A 534 12.75 55.40 28.45
N LEU A 535 11.95 56.33 28.98
CA LEU A 535 12.06 57.78 28.74
C LEU A 535 12.94 58.52 29.76
N LYS A 536 12.98 58.05 31.02
CA LYS A 536 13.76 58.71 32.10
C LYS A 536 15.25 58.65 31.84
N GLU A 537 15.97 59.72 32.22
CA GLU A 537 17.43 59.68 32.37
C GLU A 537 17.83 58.46 33.20
N SER A 538 18.80 57.68 32.71
CA SER A 538 19.34 56.52 33.41
C SER A 538 20.17 56.92 34.63
N GLY A 539 20.13 56.11 35.69
CA GLY A 539 20.90 56.36 36.92
C GLY A 539 20.21 57.35 37.87
N THR A 540 20.94 57.89 38.84
CA THR A 540 20.39 58.73 39.92
C THR A 540 21.12 60.06 40.07
N SER A 541 21.66 60.59 38.97
CA SER A 541 22.32 61.90 38.97
C SER A 541 21.35 63.01 39.32
N HIS A 542 20.17 63.00 38.69
CA HIS A 542 19.08 63.94 38.97
C HIS A 542 17.89 63.27 39.64
N TRP A 543 17.57 62.03 39.26
CA TRP A 543 16.49 61.26 39.88
C TRP A 543 16.86 60.74 41.26
N LYS A 544 15.91 60.85 42.19
CA LYS A 544 16.00 60.21 43.49
C LYS A 544 16.09 58.69 43.34
N THR A 545 16.92 58.04 44.16
CA THR A 545 16.96 56.57 44.27
C THR A 545 15.57 56.01 44.66
N PRO A 546 15.05 54.97 43.97
CA PRO A 546 15.79 54.04 43.11
C PRO A 546 15.88 54.39 41.60
N ASN A 547 15.15 55.40 41.11
CA ASN A 547 14.92 55.63 39.68
C ASN A 547 14.52 54.34 38.92
N GLU A 548 13.48 53.68 39.42
CA GLU A 548 13.10 52.32 39.00
C GLU A 548 12.83 52.22 37.50
N GLY A 549 13.46 51.23 36.87
CA GLY A 549 13.32 50.90 35.44
C GLY A 549 13.91 51.91 34.46
N ALA A 550 14.62 52.93 34.92
CA ALA A 550 15.14 53.98 34.05
C ALA A 550 16.31 53.52 33.18
N THR A 551 16.13 53.49 31.85
CA THR A 551 17.16 53.07 30.88
C THR A 551 17.56 54.17 29.89
N ASN A 552 16.68 55.15 29.66
CA ASN A 552 16.82 56.15 28.59
C ASN A 552 17.09 55.54 27.20
N GLU A 553 16.55 54.35 26.93
CA GLU A 553 16.88 53.56 25.74
C GLU A 553 16.62 54.31 24.42
N TYR A 554 15.63 55.21 24.41
CA TYR A 554 15.23 55.99 23.24
C TYR A 554 15.78 57.43 23.24
N GLY A 555 16.66 57.78 24.18
CA GLY A 555 17.35 59.08 24.21
C GLY A 555 16.49 60.29 24.60
N PHE A 556 15.23 60.08 25.00
CA PHE A 556 14.32 61.16 25.39
C PHE A 556 14.87 61.97 26.58
N THR A 557 15.50 61.32 27.55
CA THR A 557 16.20 61.98 28.68
C THR A 557 15.25 62.86 29.51
N ALA A 558 14.17 62.27 30.03
CA ALA A 558 13.27 62.97 30.95
C ALA A 558 13.97 63.22 32.30
N LEU A 559 13.89 64.47 32.77
CA LEU A 559 14.48 64.92 34.03
C LEU A 559 13.42 65.29 35.07
N PRO A 560 13.71 65.08 36.36
CA PRO A 560 12.76 65.30 37.46
C PRO A 560 12.80 66.75 37.96
N GLY A 561 12.41 67.68 37.09
CA GLY A 561 12.42 69.12 37.38
C GLY A 561 11.42 69.59 38.44
N GLY A 562 10.62 68.67 39.01
CA GLY A 562 9.57 69.00 39.97
C GLY A 562 8.42 69.76 39.32
N LYS A 563 7.69 70.52 40.15
CA LYS A 563 6.57 71.35 39.71
C LYS A 563 6.37 72.56 40.60
N ARG A 564 5.61 73.53 40.08
CA ARG A 564 4.98 74.58 40.87
C ARG A 564 3.48 74.30 40.99
N LEU A 565 2.98 74.22 42.21
CA LEU A 565 1.57 73.98 42.48
C LEU A 565 0.74 75.22 42.14
N ASP A 566 -0.57 75.06 42.01
CA ASP A 566 -1.50 76.18 41.82
C ASP A 566 -1.61 77.09 43.05
N SER A 567 -1.12 76.65 44.22
CA SER A 567 -0.89 77.50 45.39
C SER A 567 0.30 78.44 45.24
N GLY A 568 1.20 78.19 44.28
CA GLY A 568 2.48 78.88 44.11
C GLY A 568 3.67 78.15 44.73
N GLU A 569 3.45 77.16 45.59
CA GLU A 569 4.53 76.40 46.24
C GLU A 569 5.26 75.47 45.24
N PHE A 570 6.55 75.24 45.49
CA PHE A 570 7.37 74.30 44.70
C PHE A 570 7.47 72.96 45.41
N ASP A 571 7.37 71.86 44.66
CA ASP A 571 7.47 70.52 45.22
C ASP A 571 7.97 69.49 44.18
N PHE A 572 8.30 68.28 44.64
CA PHE A 572 8.63 67.08 43.87
C PHE A 572 9.87 67.13 42.97
N MET A 573 10.79 68.09 43.18
CA MET A 573 12.11 68.03 42.53
C MET A 573 12.84 66.73 42.85
N GLN A 574 13.53 66.17 41.87
CA GLN A 574 14.16 64.84 41.89
C GLN A 574 13.18 63.65 41.98
N VAL A 575 11.89 63.89 42.20
CA VAL A 575 10.86 62.85 42.42
C VAL A 575 9.95 62.67 41.21
N GLU A 576 9.58 63.77 40.56
CA GLU A 576 8.66 63.80 39.41
C GLU A 576 9.25 64.58 38.23
N GLY A 577 9.05 64.04 37.03
CA GLY A 577 9.13 64.80 35.78
C GLY A 577 7.72 65.01 35.25
N ASN A 578 7.27 66.27 35.15
CA ASN A 578 5.92 66.64 34.75
C ASN A 578 5.97 67.43 33.43
N PHE A 579 5.21 66.99 32.43
CA PHE A 579 5.21 67.54 31.07
C PHE A 579 3.79 67.91 30.64
N TRP A 580 3.57 69.18 30.30
CA TRP A 580 2.26 69.63 29.85
C TRP A 580 1.82 68.94 28.56
N SER A 581 0.53 68.63 28.48
CA SER A 581 -0.20 68.49 27.23
C SER A 581 -0.81 69.84 26.82
N SER A 582 -0.93 70.08 25.52
CA SER A 582 -1.65 71.25 24.99
C SER A 582 -3.16 71.13 25.17
N GLU A 583 -3.67 69.96 25.57
CA GLU A 583 -5.09 69.72 25.69
C GLU A 583 -5.69 70.12 27.05
N SER A 584 -6.87 70.72 26.98
CA SER A 584 -7.66 71.10 28.14
C SER A 584 -8.54 69.93 28.60
N PHE A 585 -8.46 69.54 29.86
CA PHE A 585 -9.39 68.57 30.46
C PHE A 585 -10.71 69.24 30.87
N SER A 586 -10.64 70.44 31.43
CA SER A 586 -11.81 71.19 31.89
C SER A 586 -11.55 72.70 31.86
N THR A 587 -12.50 73.50 32.34
CA THR A 587 -12.28 74.96 32.47
C THR A 587 -11.11 75.29 33.41
N GLN A 588 -10.87 74.47 34.43
CA GLN A 588 -9.84 74.69 35.45
C GLN A 588 -8.58 73.84 35.25
N ASN A 589 -8.70 72.67 34.60
CA ASN A 589 -7.63 71.69 34.52
C ASN A 589 -7.21 71.39 33.08
N ALA A 590 -5.96 70.96 32.92
CA ALA A 590 -5.38 70.52 31.66
C ALA A 590 -4.61 69.21 31.86
N PHE A 591 -4.44 68.46 30.77
CA PHE A 591 -3.74 67.18 30.82
C PHE A 591 -2.23 67.35 30.89
N TYR A 592 -1.56 66.38 31.48
CA TYR A 592 -0.11 66.31 31.55
C TYR A 592 0.34 64.85 31.68
N LEU A 593 1.54 64.57 31.17
CA LEU A 593 2.23 63.30 31.40
C LEU A 593 3.22 63.48 32.55
N TYR A 594 3.28 62.49 33.45
CA TYR A 594 4.27 62.48 34.51
C TYR A 594 4.92 61.13 34.73
N LEU A 595 6.17 61.22 35.18
CA LEU A 595 7.05 60.09 35.45
C LEU A 595 7.50 60.15 36.92
N LEU A 596 7.50 59.01 37.59
CA LEU A 596 7.89 58.88 39.00
C LEU A 596 9.24 58.18 39.16
N TYR A 597 10.00 58.59 40.16
CA TYR A 597 11.29 57.98 40.48
C TYR A 597 11.19 56.50 40.91
N ASN A 598 10.05 56.05 41.44
CA ASN A 598 9.89 54.71 42.00
C ASN A 598 8.96 53.80 41.19
N TYR A 599 8.68 54.17 39.94
CA TYR A 599 7.92 53.33 39.01
C TYR A 599 8.51 53.43 37.60
N PRO A 600 8.46 52.36 36.80
CA PRO A 600 8.79 52.38 35.38
C PRO A 600 7.65 52.96 34.52
N ASN A 601 6.50 53.28 35.12
CA ASN A 601 5.31 53.70 34.40
C ASN A 601 5.42 55.16 33.90
N SER A 602 4.78 55.44 32.78
CA SER A 602 4.32 56.78 32.42
C SER A 602 2.84 56.89 32.74
N LEU A 603 2.44 58.01 33.34
CA LEU A 603 1.06 58.23 33.77
C LEU A 603 0.56 59.54 33.17
N GLN A 604 -0.64 59.52 32.60
CA GLN A 604 -1.36 60.72 32.16
C GLN A 604 -2.39 61.09 33.23
N ASN A 605 -2.49 62.37 33.56
CA ASN A 605 -3.44 62.89 34.54
C ASN A 605 -3.79 64.34 34.18
N TYR A 606 -4.59 65.01 35.01
CA TYR A 606 -4.94 66.42 34.85
C TYR A 606 -4.56 67.23 36.08
N ALA A 607 -4.09 68.45 35.85
CA ALA A 607 -3.72 69.40 36.89
C ALA A 607 -4.33 70.78 36.60
N ASN A 608 -4.38 71.63 37.62
CA ASN A 608 -4.88 72.99 37.48
C ASN A 608 -4.03 73.75 36.45
N LYS A 609 -4.67 74.52 35.56
CA LYS A 609 -4.01 75.31 34.51
C LYS A 609 -3.01 76.34 35.04
N LYS A 610 -3.08 76.65 36.33
CA LYS A 610 -2.13 77.52 37.03
C LYS A 610 -0.85 76.81 37.44
N SER A 611 -0.82 75.48 37.56
CA SER A 611 0.38 74.74 37.93
C SER A 611 1.51 75.01 36.93
N GLY A 612 2.75 74.96 37.38
CA GLY A 612 3.94 75.14 36.55
C GLY A 612 4.61 73.80 36.28
N PHE A 613 4.57 73.33 35.03
CA PHE A 613 5.25 72.10 34.59
C PHE A 613 6.23 72.38 33.46
N SER A 614 7.11 71.41 33.20
CA SER A 614 8.03 71.48 32.07
C SER A 614 7.28 71.33 30.75
N VAL A 615 7.87 71.85 29.68
CA VAL A 615 7.39 71.66 28.31
C VAL A 615 8.49 71.00 27.51
N ARG A 616 8.11 70.01 26.71
CA ARG A 616 8.98 69.32 25.76
C ARG A 616 8.25 69.22 24.44
N CYS A 617 8.73 69.94 23.45
CA CYS A 617 8.05 70.00 22.16
C CYS A 617 8.25 68.72 21.36
N VAL A 618 7.27 68.46 20.51
CA VAL A 618 7.24 67.36 19.53
C VAL A 618 6.99 67.95 18.14
N ARG A 619 7.38 67.20 17.12
CA ARG A 619 7.02 67.43 15.72
C ARG A 619 6.64 66.08 15.10
N ASP A 620 5.50 66.07 14.43
CA ASP A 620 4.96 64.91 13.71
C ASP A 620 5.46 64.84 12.26
#